data_AF-A0AAJ6EXU6-F1
#
_entry.id   AF-A0AAJ6EXU6-F1
#
_cell.length_a   1.000
_cell.length_b   1.000
_cell.length_c   1.000
_cell.angle_alpha   90.00
_cell.angle_beta   90.00
_cell.angle_gamma   90.00
#
_symmetry.space_group_name_H-M   'P 1'
#
loop_
_entity.id
_entity.type
_entity.pdbx_description
1 polymer ?
#
loop_
_entity_poly.entity_id
_entity_poly.type
_entity_poly.pdbx_seq_one_letter_code
_entity_poly.pdbx_strand_id
1 'polypeptide(L)'
;MSIEDQLRERLKKVEALYFGATTDGERGAAEAAVERLKAKLEEVSPRDPPIEMKFSLPDQWSVRLFIALCRRYGVRPFRYPRQRSTTIMVRAPRRFFDTVVWRQFSELHTDLWLYFEQTTERLIREAIHADTADAETAVEPASLR
;
A
#
# COMPACT_ATOMS: atom_id res chain seq x y z
N MET A 1 0.48 -12.44 22.05
CA MET A 1 1.08 -12.07 20.75
C MET A 1 0.85 -10.59 20.54
N SER A 2 1.90 -9.79 20.24
CA SER A 2 1.75 -8.33 20.09
C SER A 2 0.87 -8.00 18.87
N ILE A 3 0.23 -6.83 18.86
CA ILE A 3 -0.48 -6.30 17.67
C ILE A 3 0.48 -6.24 16.47
N GLU A 4 1.76 -5.92 16.71
CA GLU A 4 2.80 -5.89 15.70
C GLU A 4 3.03 -7.27 15.07
N ASP A 5 3.03 -8.33 15.88
CA ASP A 5 3.23 -9.70 15.39
C ASP A 5 2.04 -10.18 14.57
N GLN A 6 0.82 -9.87 15.01
CA GLN A 6 -0.41 -10.17 14.28
C GLN A 6 -0.45 -9.44 12.92
N LEU A 7 -0.02 -8.17 12.90
CA LEU A 7 0.10 -7.38 11.67
C LEU A 7 1.15 -7.96 10.72
N ARG A 8 2.31 -8.37 11.25
CA ARG A 8 3.39 -9.01 10.48
C ARG A 8 2.95 -10.33 9.85
N GLU A 9 2.24 -11.18 10.60
CA GLU A 9 1.70 -12.44 10.06
C GLU A 9 0.64 -12.20 8.97
N ARG A 10 -0.23 -11.21 9.14
CA ARG A 10 -1.23 -10.85 8.12
C ARG A 10 -0.57 -10.38 6.84
N LEU A 11 0.41 -9.50 6.93
CA LEU A 11 1.21 -9.06 5.79
C LEU A 11 1.85 -10.25 5.04
N LYS A 12 2.45 -11.19 5.78
CA LYS A 12 3.04 -12.41 5.20
C LYS A 12 2.00 -13.30 4.51
N LYS A 13 0.79 -13.43 5.06
CA LYS A 13 -0.30 -14.22 4.46
C LYS A 13 -0.82 -13.60 3.16
N VAL A 14 -1.02 -12.28 3.14
CA VAL A 14 -1.43 -11.57 1.92
C VAL A 14 -0.37 -11.76 0.84
N GLU A 15 0.90 -11.59 1.18
CA GLU A 15 2.00 -11.83 0.25
C GLU A 15 2.04 -13.27 -0.28
N ALA A 16 1.84 -14.28 0.57
CA ALA A 16 1.82 -15.69 0.18
C ALA A 16 0.64 -16.05 -0.74
N LEU A 17 -0.54 -15.44 -0.54
CA LEU A 17 -1.73 -15.67 -1.37
C LEU A 17 -1.52 -15.19 -2.81
N TYR A 18 -0.77 -14.12 -3.01
CA TYR A 18 -0.60 -13.50 -4.34
C TYR A 18 0.65 -13.96 -5.10
N PHE A 19 1.72 -14.37 -4.40
CA PHE A 19 2.94 -14.89 -5.04
C PHE A 19 3.05 -16.43 -5.03
N GLY A 20 2.08 -17.13 -4.45
CA GLY A 20 2.09 -18.58 -4.28
C GLY A 20 2.99 -19.01 -3.13
N ALA A 21 2.63 -20.10 -2.46
CA ALA A 21 3.40 -20.65 -1.35
C ALA A 21 4.84 -20.95 -1.75
N THR A 22 5.80 -20.12 -1.31
CA THR A 22 7.19 -20.54 -1.15
C THR A 22 7.88 -19.63 -0.14
N THR A 23 7.72 -19.95 1.13
CA THR A 23 8.59 -19.50 2.21
C THR A 23 9.94 -20.23 2.12
N ASP A 24 11.00 -19.51 1.79
CA ASP A 24 12.17 -19.26 2.66
C ASP A 24 13.27 -18.59 1.83
N GLY A 25 13.44 -17.29 2.08
CA GLY A 25 14.37 -16.42 1.34
C GLY A 25 13.72 -15.08 0.99
N GLU A 26 13.45 -14.26 2.00
CA GLU A 26 12.71 -12.98 1.90
C GLU A 26 13.32 -11.98 0.86
N ARG A 27 14.56 -12.19 0.39
CA ARG A 27 15.15 -11.47 -0.76
C ARG A 27 15.11 -12.26 -2.07
N GLY A 28 15.54 -13.52 -2.06
CA GLY A 28 15.70 -14.31 -3.28
C GLY A 28 14.39 -14.66 -4.00
N ALA A 29 13.28 -14.84 -3.27
CA ALA A 29 11.99 -15.16 -3.87
C ALA A 29 11.32 -13.94 -4.53
N ALA A 30 11.47 -12.76 -3.93
CA ALA A 30 10.99 -11.50 -4.50
C ALA A 30 11.78 -11.15 -5.75
N GLU A 31 13.11 -11.30 -5.73
CA GLU A 31 13.98 -11.14 -6.90
C GLU A 31 13.59 -12.13 -8.01
N ALA A 32 13.34 -13.40 -7.71
CA ALA A 32 12.92 -14.37 -8.71
C ALA A 32 11.53 -14.07 -9.31
N ALA A 33 10.57 -13.57 -8.52
CA ALA A 33 9.26 -13.14 -9.04
C ALA A 33 9.38 -11.88 -9.89
N VAL A 34 10.19 -10.91 -9.47
CA VAL A 34 10.54 -9.70 -10.22
C VAL A 34 11.23 -10.08 -11.54
N GLU A 35 12.18 -11.01 -11.53
CA GLU A 35 12.92 -11.46 -12.72
C GLU A 35 12.04 -12.26 -13.70
N ARG A 36 11.18 -13.17 -13.22
CA ARG A 36 10.20 -13.86 -14.09
C ARG A 36 9.25 -12.88 -14.77
N LEU A 37 8.89 -11.81 -14.07
CA LEU A 37 7.94 -10.83 -14.56
C LEU A 37 8.60 -9.78 -15.45
N LYS A 38 9.85 -9.39 -15.16
CA LYS A 38 10.72 -8.63 -16.06
C LYS A 38 10.98 -9.41 -17.35
N ALA A 39 11.28 -10.70 -17.28
CA ALA A 39 11.45 -11.54 -18.47
C ALA A 39 10.19 -11.57 -19.34
N LYS A 40 9.02 -11.70 -18.73
CA LYS A 40 7.71 -11.61 -19.42
C LYS A 40 7.41 -10.21 -19.96
N LEU A 41 8.06 -9.18 -19.41
CA LEU A 41 7.95 -7.79 -19.86
C LEU A 41 8.94 -7.44 -20.98
N GLU A 42 10.15 -8.02 -20.94
CA GLU A 42 11.18 -7.90 -21.97
C GLU A 42 10.67 -8.44 -23.30
N GLU A 43 9.89 -9.53 -23.28
CA GLU A 43 9.17 -10.05 -24.45
C GLU A 43 8.16 -9.04 -25.05
N VAL A 44 7.69 -8.06 -24.27
CA VAL A 44 6.70 -7.03 -24.67
C VAL A 44 7.36 -5.65 -24.86
N SER A 45 8.67 -5.53 -24.58
CA SER A 45 9.41 -4.28 -24.39
C SER A 45 9.45 -3.28 -25.55
N PRO A 46 9.30 -3.64 -26.85
CA PRO A 46 9.27 -2.64 -27.90
C PRO A 46 8.03 -1.73 -27.88
N ARG A 47 7.00 -2.03 -27.08
CA ARG A 47 5.67 -1.40 -27.16
C ARG A 47 5.23 -0.55 -25.96
N ASP A 48 6.02 -0.46 -24.87
CA ASP A 48 5.62 0.29 -23.67
C ASP A 48 6.78 1.12 -23.09
N PRO A 49 7.04 2.33 -23.62
CA PRO A 49 8.12 3.18 -23.13
C PRO A 49 7.86 3.65 -21.70
N PRO A 50 8.90 3.84 -20.86
CA PRO A 50 8.73 4.36 -19.51
C PRO A 50 8.14 5.77 -19.49
N ILE A 51 6.97 5.93 -18.89
CA ILE A 51 6.29 7.22 -18.70
C ILE A 51 6.34 7.65 -17.23
N GLU A 52 6.23 8.95 -16.99
CA GLU A 52 6.04 9.48 -15.64
C GLU A 52 4.57 9.41 -15.23
N MET A 53 4.34 8.91 -14.01
CA MET A 53 3.01 8.74 -13.44
C MET A 53 2.97 9.38 -12.05
N LYS A 54 1.84 10.03 -11.73
CA LYS A 54 1.60 10.72 -10.47
C LYS A 54 0.56 9.95 -9.66
N PHE A 55 0.88 9.70 -8.39
CA PHE A 55 -0.01 9.04 -7.44
C PHE A 55 -0.19 9.94 -6.21
N SER A 56 -1.43 10.20 -5.84
CA SER A 56 -1.79 10.91 -4.60
C SER A 56 -2.42 9.90 -3.65
N LEU A 57 -1.82 9.71 -2.49
CA LEU A 57 -2.21 8.68 -1.52
C LEU A 57 -2.99 9.30 -0.35
N PRO A 58 -3.86 8.54 0.34
CA PRO A 58 -4.76 9.09 1.35
C PRO A 58 -4.01 9.59 2.59
N ASP A 59 -2.93 8.92 2.99
CA ASP A 59 -2.21 9.20 4.22
C ASP A 59 -0.70 8.83 4.14
N GLN A 60 0.06 9.13 5.21
CA GLN A 60 1.51 8.91 5.24
C GLN A 60 1.93 7.42 5.30
N TRP A 61 1.10 6.53 5.83
CA TRP A 61 1.37 5.10 5.89
C TRP A 61 1.23 4.47 4.51
N SER A 62 0.16 4.84 3.79
CA SER A 62 -0.03 4.49 2.38
C SER A 62 1.17 4.88 1.53
N VAL A 63 1.71 6.09 1.75
CA VAL A 63 2.93 6.57 1.09
C VAL A 63 4.14 5.68 1.36
N ARG A 64 4.35 5.29 2.63
CA ARG A 64 5.49 4.44 3.00
C ARG A 64 5.37 3.05 2.38
N LEU A 65 4.18 2.46 2.39
CA LEU A 65 3.90 1.18 1.75
C LEU A 65 4.16 1.24 0.25
N PHE A 66 3.60 2.25 -0.42
CA PHE A 66 3.78 2.44 -1.87
C PHE A 66 5.25 2.62 -2.26
N ILE A 67 6.01 3.44 -1.50
CA ILE A 67 7.45 3.63 -1.72
C ILE A 67 8.20 2.30 -1.53
N ALA A 68 7.86 1.52 -0.50
CA ALA A 68 8.50 0.23 -0.23
C ALA A 68 8.28 -0.75 -1.38
N LEU A 69 7.04 -0.85 -1.88
CA LEU A 69 6.71 -1.68 -3.04
C LEU A 69 7.43 -1.19 -4.29
N CYS A 70 7.41 0.11 -4.60
CA CYS A 70 8.16 0.65 -5.74
C CYS A 70 9.64 0.23 -5.68
N ARG A 71 10.30 0.43 -4.54
CA ARG A 71 11.71 0.04 -4.34
C ARG A 71 11.94 -1.46 -4.48
N ARG A 72 11.02 -2.28 -3.98
CA ARG A 72 11.07 -3.75 -4.09
C ARG A 72 11.04 -4.21 -5.54
N TYR A 73 10.24 -3.56 -6.40
CA TYR A 73 10.17 -3.88 -7.83
C TYR A 73 11.19 -3.12 -8.70
N GLY A 74 12.16 -2.44 -8.09
CA GLY A 74 13.18 -1.66 -8.81
C GLY A 74 12.65 -0.38 -9.45
N VAL A 75 11.42 0.05 -9.13
CA VAL A 75 10.86 1.33 -9.57
C VAL A 75 11.32 2.41 -8.59
N ARG A 76 11.93 3.49 -9.10
CA ARG A 76 12.38 4.61 -8.27
C ARG A 76 11.22 5.60 -8.02
N PRO A 77 10.71 5.73 -6.78
CA PRO A 77 9.78 6.80 -6.45
C PRO A 77 10.54 8.12 -6.24
N PHE A 78 9.97 9.22 -6.70
CA PHE A 78 10.52 10.57 -6.51
C PHE A 78 9.40 11.60 -6.31
N ARG A 79 9.77 12.84 -6.03
CA ARG A 79 8.85 13.98 -5.92
C ARG A 79 9.48 15.21 -6.55
N TYR A 80 8.65 16.06 -7.12
CA TYR A 80 9.05 17.42 -7.49
C TYR A 80 8.99 18.36 -6.29
N PRO A 81 9.77 19.46 -6.29
CA PRO A 81 9.62 20.52 -5.32
C PRO A 81 8.16 21.00 -5.22
N ARG A 82 7.72 21.34 -4.00
CA ARG A 82 6.37 21.86 -3.70
C ARG A 82 5.22 20.87 -3.90
N GLN A 83 5.49 19.59 -4.15
CA GLN A 83 4.46 18.55 -4.07
C GLN A 83 4.08 18.25 -2.62
N ARG A 84 2.81 17.89 -2.39
CA ARG A 84 2.35 17.38 -1.10
C ARG A 84 3.14 16.14 -0.71
N SER A 85 3.35 15.92 0.60
CA SER A 85 4.05 14.73 1.11
C SER A 85 3.37 13.41 0.72
N THR A 86 2.06 13.45 0.47
CA THR A 86 1.27 12.30 0.01
C THR A 86 1.33 12.04 -1.49
N THR A 87 1.97 12.92 -2.26
CA THR A 87 2.13 12.76 -3.71
C THR A 87 3.44 12.07 -4.01
N ILE A 88 3.43 11.08 -4.90
CA ILE A 88 4.61 10.36 -5.41
C ILE A 88 4.60 10.36 -6.94
N MET A 89 5.77 10.56 -7.52
CA MET A 89 6.04 10.33 -8.94
C MET A 89 6.79 9.02 -9.12
N VAL A 90 6.50 8.29 -10.19
CA VAL A 90 7.25 7.12 -10.63
C VAL A 90 7.48 7.20 -12.14
N ARG A 91 8.57 6.61 -12.64
CA ARG A 91 8.82 6.47 -14.07
C ARG A 91 9.00 5.00 -14.42
N ALA A 92 8.03 4.44 -15.13
CA ALA A 92 7.99 3.02 -15.48
C ALA A 92 7.07 2.77 -16.69
N PRO A 93 7.19 1.64 -17.40
CA PRO A 93 6.19 1.21 -18.38
C PRO A 93 4.81 1.10 -17.71
N ARG A 94 3.78 1.67 -18.33
CA ARG A 94 2.47 1.82 -17.66
C ARG A 94 1.85 0.47 -17.36
N ARG A 95 1.92 -0.47 -18.31
CA ARG A 95 1.30 -1.79 -18.16
C ARG A 95 1.94 -2.60 -17.05
N PHE A 96 3.27 -2.56 -16.96
CA PHE A 96 3.99 -3.17 -15.85
C PHE A 96 3.57 -2.58 -14.52
N PHE A 97 3.56 -1.25 -14.44
CA PHE A 97 3.27 -0.58 -13.20
C PHE A 97 1.86 -0.94 -12.69
N ASP A 98 0.86 -0.88 -13.57
CA ASP A 98 -0.53 -1.16 -13.22
C ASP A 98 -0.75 -2.64 -12.84
N THR A 99 -0.18 -3.56 -13.62
CA THR A 99 -0.41 -5.01 -13.45
C THR A 99 0.28 -5.57 -12.21
N VAL A 100 1.35 -4.90 -11.74
CA VAL A 100 2.25 -5.43 -10.71
C VAL A 100 2.23 -4.55 -9.48
N VAL A 101 2.85 -3.38 -9.57
CA VAL A 101 3.13 -2.52 -8.41
C VAL A 101 1.84 -1.92 -7.87
N TRP A 102 1.02 -1.35 -8.75
CA TRP A 102 -0.23 -0.70 -8.36
C TRP A 102 -1.24 -1.72 -7.82
N ARG A 103 -1.44 -2.82 -8.55
CA ARG A 103 -2.35 -3.89 -8.11
C ARG A 103 -2.01 -4.39 -6.71
N GLN A 104 -0.75 -4.76 -6.48
CA GLN A 104 -0.33 -5.26 -5.17
C GLN A 104 -0.43 -4.19 -4.08
N PHE A 105 -0.11 -2.94 -4.41
CA PHE A 105 -0.34 -1.83 -3.48
C PHE A 105 -1.81 -1.72 -3.09
N SER A 106 -2.74 -1.73 -4.05
CA SER A 106 -4.17 -1.60 -3.78
C SER A 106 -4.71 -2.75 -2.93
N GLU A 107 -4.31 -3.99 -3.22
CA GLU A 107 -4.71 -5.18 -2.44
C GLU A 107 -4.16 -5.11 -1.01
N LEU A 108 -2.83 -4.91 -0.84
CA LEU A 108 -2.20 -4.81 0.49
C LEU A 108 -2.75 -3.64 1.30
N HIS A 109 -2.93 -2.47 0.67
CA HIS A 109 -3.47 -1.29 1.32
C HIS A 109 -4.88 -1.54 1.83
N THR A 110 -5.74 -2.16 1.02
CA THR A 110 -7.12 -2.47 1.41
C THR A 110 -7.17 -3.44 2.59
N ASP A 111 -6.40 -4.52 2.52
CA ASP A 111 -6.36 -5.52 3.59
C ASP A 111 -5.81 -4.95 4.90
N LEU A 112 -4.74 -4.15 4.81
CA LEU A 112 -4.17 -3.46 5.96
C LEU A 112 -5.15 -2.46 6.58
N TRP A 113 -5.84 -1.69 5.74
CA TRP A 113 -6.81 -0.70 6.20
C TRP A 113 -7.95 -1.38 6.96
N LEU A 114 -8.54 -2.44 6.39
CA LEU A 114 -9.62 -3.20 7.03
C LEU A 114 -9.17 -3.79 8.37
N TYR A 115 -7.97 -4.37 8.44
CA TYR A 115 -7.44 -4.89 9.69
C TYR A 115 -7.19 -3.79 10.73
N PHE A 116 -6.65 -2.65 10.30
CA PHE A 116 -6.42 -1.50 11.16
C PHE A 116 -7.72 -0.97 11.73
N GLU A 117 -8.75 -0.81 10.89
CA GLU A 117 -10.08 -0.35 11.28
C GLU A 117 -10.70 -1.30 12.33
N GLN A 118 -10.77 -2.60 12.02
CA GLN A 118 -11.33 -3.61 12.94
C GLN A 118 -10.58 -3.69 14.28
N THR A 119 -9.24 -3.63 14.23
CA THR A 119 -8.41 -3.72 15.43
C THR A 119 -8.53 -2.46 16.27
N THR A 120 -8.49 -1.29 15.64
CA THR A 120 -8.61 0.01 16.33
C THR A 120 -9.98 0.16 16.94
N GLU A 121 -11.06 -0.18 16.22
CA GLU A 121 -12.42 -0.13 16.76
C GLU A 121 -12.57 -1.03 17.99
N ARG A 122 -12.08 -2.27 17.92
CA ARG A 122 -12.10 -3.20 19.06
C ARG A 122 -11.33 -2.63 20.26
N LEU A 123 -10.13 -2.09 20.04
CA LEU A 123 -9.31 -1.51 21.10
C LEU A 123 -9.98 -0.29 21.75
N ILE A 124 -10.60 0.59 20.98
CA ILE A 124 -11.35 1.73 21.51
C ILE A 124 -12.52 1.24 22.35
N ARG A 125 -13.28 0.27 21.83
CA ARG A 125 -14.44 -0.32 22.52
C ARG A 125 -14.08 -0.95 23.86
N GLU A 126 -12.97 -1.68 23.90
CA GLU A 126 -12.53 -2.45 25.08
C GLU A 126 -11.75 -1.61 26.09
N ALA A 127 -10.89 -0.69 25.64
CA ALA A 127 -9.95 0.02 26.50
C ALA A 127 -10.35 1.46 26.85
N ILE A 128 -11.21 2.10 26.03
CA ILE A 128 -11.58 3.51 26.20
C ILE A 128 -13.07 3.64 26.54
N HIS A 129 -13.95 3.28 25.60
CA HIS A 129 -15.40 3.39 25.79
C HIS A 129 -16.17 2.49 24.83
N ALA A 130 -17.19 1.80 25.35
CA ALA A 130 -17.96 0.82 24.58
C ALA A 130 -18.84 1.44 23.49
N ASP A 131 -19.30 2.67 23.71
CA ASP A 131 -19.97 3.47 22.68
C ASP A 131 -18.92 4.12 21.77
N THR A 132 -18.91 3.68 20.53
CA THR A 132 -18.06 4.16 19.44
C THR A 132 -18.90 4.79 18.33
N ALA A 133 -20.15 5.15 18.61
CA ALA A 133 -21.00 5.86 17.67
C ALA A 133 -20.38 7.22 17.31
N ASP A 134 -20.72 7.70 16.11
CA ASP A 134 -20.28 9.02 15.65
C ASP A 134 -20.98 10.13 16.46
N ALA A 135 -20.41 11.33 16.42
CA ALA A 135 -20.91 12.47 17.18
C ALA A 135 -22.34 12.86 16.76
N GLU A 136 -23.16 13.22 17.75
CA GLU A 136 -24.49 13.78 17.49
C GLU A 136 -24.38 15.06 16.63
N THR A 137 -25.22 15.15 15.60
CA THR A 137 -25.28 16.36 14.78
C THR A 137 -26.16 17.39 15.47
N ALA A 138 -25.55 18.49 15.93
CA ALA A 138 -26.25 19.63 16.53
C ALA A 138 -26.23 20.87 15.63
N VAL A 139 -27.22 21.75 15.79
CA VAL A 139 -27.27 23.03 15.08
C VAL A 139 -26.20 23.97 15.65
N GLU A 140 -25.39 24.57 14.78
CA GLU A 140 -24.36 25.52 15.18
C GLU A 140 -24.99 26.79 15.80
N PRO A 141 -24.66 27.13 17.07
CA PRO A 141 -25.24 28.30 17.72
C PRO A 141 -24.75 29.60 17.08
N ALA A 142 -25.62 30.60 17.03
CA ALA A 142 -25.33 31.91 16.41
C ALA A 142 -24.13 32.65 17.01
N SER A 143 -23.70 32.29 18.22
CA SER A 143 -22.53 32.85 18.90
C SER A 143 -21.18 32.34 18.38
N LEU A 144 -21.16 31.28 17.56
CA LEU A 144 -19.95 30.72 16.95
C LEU A 144 -19.74 31.17 15.50
N ARG A 145 -20.62 32.03 14.97
CA ARG A 145 -20.50 32.65 13.63
C ARG A 145 -19.78 33.99 13.66
#